data_AF-H1A9N2-F1
#
_entry.id   AF-H1A9N2-F1
#
_cell.length_a   1.000
_cell.length_b   1.000
_cell.length_c   1.000
_cell.angle_alpha   90.00
_cell.angle_beta   90.00
_cell.angle_gamma   90.00
#
_symmetry.space_group_name_H-M   'P 1'
#
loop_
_entity.id
_entity.type
_entity.pdbx_description
1 polymer ?
#
loop_
_entity_poly.entity_id
_entity_poly.type
_entity_poly.pdbx_seq_one_letter_code
_entity_poly.pdbx_strand_id
1 'polypeptide(L)'
;MTEVNKTERTPEQIELIWKHTHKDMKGVSNGVKTIVYPAPYSCLGTVEDLPEDAYQDKLRYARYKECCEKRDEKLRPIMVEHGVIEHFDSTMQWRDELDDVAVFAGFTLQGEALEALLTDVKAADITYPKTAGLKYL
;
A
#
# COMPACT_ATOMS: atom_id res chain seq x y z
N MET A 1 -34.29 -14.42 0.64
CA MET A 1 -33.34 -13.37 1.05
C MET A 1 -32.18 -14.09 1.71
N THR A 2 -31.07 -14.25 0.98
CA THR A 2 -29.88 -14.91 1.52
C THR A 2 -29.22 -13.90 2.44
N GLU A 3 -29.21 -14.18 3.75
CA GLU A 3 -28.39 -13.46 4.71
C GLU A 3 -26.94 -13.58 4.24
N VAL A 4 -26.40 -12.48 3.72
CA VAL A 4 -24.98 -12.38 3.44
C VAL A 4 -24.32 -12.43 4.81
N ASN A 5 -23.68 -13.56 5.14
CA ASN A 5 -22.78 -13.67 6.28
C ASN A 5 -21.84 -12.46 6.22
N LYS A 6 -22.06 -11.44 7.05
CA LYS A 6 -21.08 -10.38 7.28
C LYS A 6 -19.88 -11.10 7.89
N THR A 7 -18.90 -11.45 7.06
CA THR A 7 -17.59 -11.95 7.48
C THR A 7 -17.09 -11.03 8.60
N GLU A 8 -16.65 -11.56 9.74
CA GLU A 8 -16.27 -10.76 10.91
C GLU A 8 -15.32 -9.60 10.52
N ARG A 9 -15.87 -8.39 10.48
CA ARG A 9 -15.14 -7.14 10.18
C ARG A 9 -14.47 -6.69 11.46
N THR A 10 -13.14 -6.64 11.47
CA THR A 10 -12.43 -6.29 12.70
C THR A 10 -12.17 -4.79 12.82
N PRO A 11 -12.04 -4.23 14.03
CA PRO A 11 -11.66 -2.84 14.24
C PRO A 11 -10.35 -2.46 13.53
N GLU A 12 -9.38 -3.37 13.47
CA GLU A 12 -8.09 -3.17 12.81
C GLU A 12 -8.26 -3.05 11.29
N GLN A 13 -9.13 -3.86 10.68
CA GLN A 13 -9.44 -3.77 9.26
C GLN A 13 -10.17 -2.47 8.93
N ILE A 14 -11.11 -2.06 9.78
CA ILE A 14 -11.82 -0.78 9.66
C ILE A 14 -10.86 0.40 9.75
N GLU A 15 -9.96 0.39 10.73
CA GLU A 15 -8.90 1.40 10.86
C GLU A 15 -8.01 1.41 9.62
N LEU A 16 -7.56 0.24 9.15
CA LEU A 16 -6.69 0.15 7.98
C LEU A 16 -7.34 0.74 6.73
N ILE A 17 -8.60 0.38 6.44
CA ILE A 17 -9.37 0.95 5.34
C ILE A 17 -9.48 2.47 5.47
N TRP A 18 -9.82 2.96 6.66
CA TRP A 18 -9.98 4.39 6.89
C TRP A 18 -8.65 5.15 6.79
N LYS A 19 -7.56 4.62 7.35
CA LYS A 19 -6.20 5.17 7.24
C LYS A 19 -5.83 5.42 5.78
N HIS A 20 -6.04 4.42 4.91
CA HIS A 20 -5.65 4.45 3.50
C HIS A 20 -6.69 5.05 2.55
N THR A 21 -7.87 5.41 3.04
CA THR A 21 -8.82 6.20 2.25
C THR A 21 -8.31 7.64 2.12
N HIS A 22 -8.46 8.23 0.93
CA HIS A 22 -8.06 9.62 0.68
C HIS A 22 -8.74 10.58 1.66
N LYS A 23 -8.02 11.61 2.13
CA LYS A 23 -8.51 12.56 3.16
C LYS A 23 -9.83 13.23 2.79
N ASP A 24 -10.05 13.53 1.51
CA ASP A 24 -11.28 14.18 1.02
C ASP A 24 -12.44 13.18 0.83
N MET A 25 -12.17 11.88 0.96
CA MET A 25 -13.13 10.79 0.81
C MET A 25 -13.41 10.07 2.13
N LYS A 26 -12.96 10.61 3.26
CA LYS A 26 -13.20 10.01 4.58
C LYS A 26 -13.54 11.06 5.62
N GLY A 27 -14.21 10.63 6.67
CA GLY A 27 -14.53 11.45 7.82
C GLY A 27 -14.71 10.64 9.08
N VAL A 28 -14.90 11.36 10.19
CA VAL A 28 -15.36 10.79 11.45
C VAL A 28 -16.61 11.56 11.85
N SER A 29 -17.72 10.86 12.04
CA SER A 29 -18.99 11.45 12.47
C SER A 29 -19.45 10.71 13.73
N ASN A 30 -19.62 11.45 14.83
CA ASN A 30 -19.97 10.87 16.14
C ASN A 30 -19.06 9.69 16.57
N GLY A 31 -17.76 9.79 16.27
CA GLY A 31 -16.79 8.72 16.56
C GLY A 31 -16.79 7.55 15.56
N VAL A 32 -17.70 7.54 14.58
CA VAL A 32 -17.80 6.48 13.56
C VAL A 32 -17.04 6.89 12.31
N LYS A 33 -16.19 5.98 11.81
CA LYS A 33 -15.41 6.15 10.59
C LYS A 33 -16.28 5.98 9.35
N THR A 34 -16.38 7.02 8.54
CA THR A 34 -17.12 7.01 7.29
C THR A 34 -16.20 7.21 6.11
N ILE A 35 -16.54 6.60 4.97
CA ILE A 35 -15.84 6.78 3.71
C ILE A 35 -16.83 6.96 2.56
N VAL A 36 -16.36 7.61 1.50
CA VAL A 36 -17.03 7.64 0.20
C VAL A 36 -16.68 6.37 -0.56
N TYR A 37 -17.69 5.68 -1.08
CA TYR A 37 -17.54 4.48 -1.89
C TYR A 37 -18.48 4.50 -3.10
N PRO A 38 -18.13 3.80 -4.19
CA PRO A 38 -18.98 3.75 -5.38
C PRO A 38 -20.14 2.75 -5.22
N ALA A 39 -21.40 3.18 -5.40
CA ALA A 39 -22.54 2.33 -5.83
C ALA A 39 -23.85 3.14 -6.00
N PRO A 40 -24.69 2.87 -7.02
CA PRO A 40 -24.65 3.48 -8.37
C PRO A 40 -24.26 4.97 -8.47
N TYR A 41 -24.15 5.70 -7.36
CA TYR A 41 -23.58 7.04 -7.24
C TYR A 41 -22.46 7.05 -6.19
N SER A 42 -21.79 8.18 -5.98
CA SER A 42 -20.87 8.33 -4.84
C SER A 42 -21.67 8.33 -3.54
N CYS A 43 -21.57 7.26 -2.76
CA CYS A 43 -22.26 7.12 -1.48
C CYS A 43 -21.31 7.40 -0.33
N LEU A 44 -21.82 8.03 0.73
CA LEU A 44 -21.14 8.13 2.02
C LEU A 44 -21.71 7.07 2.96
N GLY A 45 -20.86 6.25 3.55
CA GLY A 45 -21.27 5.21 4.49
C GLY A 45 -20.20 4.91 5.54
N THR A 46 -20.58 4.19 6.59
CA THR A 46 -19.63 3.67 7.56
C THR A 46 -18.79 2.57 6.90
N VAL A 47 -17.54 2.42 7.33
CA VAL A 47 -16.70 1.31 6.84
C VAL A 47 -17.30 -0.04 7.25
N GLU A 48 -17.94 -0.09 8.43
CA GLU A 48 -18.58 -1.27 8.99
C GLU A 48 -19.81 -1.74 8.19
N ASP A 49 -20.51 -0.85 7.49
CA ASP A 49 -21.73 -1.16 6.73
C ASP A 49 -21.55 -1.13 5.21
N LEU A 50 -20.31 -1.06 4.72
CA LEU A 50 -20.05 -1.17 3.28
C LEU A 50 -20.65 -2.47 2.71
N PRO A 51 -21.16 -2.47 1.47
CA PRO A 51 -21.42 -3.69 0.74
C PRO A 51 -20.17 -4.60 0.74
N GLU A 52 -20.34 -5.92 0.83
CA GLU A 52 -19.22 -6.84 1.02
C GLU A 52 -18.15 -6.69 -0.07
N ASP A 53 -18.57 -6.57 -1.33
CA ASP A 53 -17.66 -6.40 -2.46
C ASP A 53 -16.82 -5.12 -2.31
N ALA A 54 -17.47 -4.02 -1.91
CA ALA A 54 -16.80 -2.74 -1.66
C ALA A 54 -15.87 -2.82 -0.44
N TYR A 55 -16.27 -3.53 0.62
CA TYR A 55 -15.45 -3.75 1.80
C TYR A 55 -14.17 -4.52 1.46
N GLN A 56 -14.29 -5.64 0.74
CA GLN A 56 -13.15 -6.47 0.35
C GLN A 56 -12.20 -5.74 -0.62
N ASP A 57 -12.75 -4.96 -1.56
CA ASP A 57 -11.95 -4.12 -2.45
C ASP A 57 -11.13 -3.08 -1.66
N LYS A 58 -11.78 -2.34 -0.76
CA LYS A 58 -11.11 -1.35 0.08
C LYS A 58 -10.10 -1.98 1.03
N LEU A 59 -10.38 -3.15 1.58
CA LEU A 59 -9.44 -3.87 2.46
C LEU A 59 -8.20 -4.32 1.69
N ARG A 60 -8.38 -4.83 0.46
CA ARG A 60 -7.27 -5.22 -0.42
C ARG A 60 -6.39 -4.02 -0.75
N TYR A 61 -7.01 -2.90 -1.14
CA TYR A 61 -6.29 -1.64 -1.38
C TYR A 61 -5.49 -1.19 -0.16
N ALA A 62 -6.13 -1.18 1.01
CA ALA A 62 -5.53 -0.69 2.24
C ALA A 62 -4.34 -1.56 2.68
N ARG A 63 -4.46 -2.89 2.56
CA ARG A 63 -3.33 -3.82 2.80
C ARG A 63 -2.18 -3.59 1.85
N TYR A 64 -2.47 -3.40 0.56
CA TYR A 64 -1.47 -3.08 -0.45
C TYR A 64 -0.74 -1.78 -0.11
N LYS A 65 -1.48 -0.71 0.19
CA LYS A 65 -0.90 0.60 0.56
C LYS A 65 -0.06 0.55 1.84
N GLU A 66 -0.52 -0.15 2.87
CA GLU A 66 0.23 -0.37 4.10
C GLU A 66 1.57 -1.08 3.84
N CYS A 67 1.56 -2.10 2.97
CA CYS A 67 2.79 -2.80 2.57
C CYS A 67 3.74 -1.85 1.84
N CYS A 68 3.24 -1.03 0.92
CA CYS A 68 4.04 -0.04 0.19
C CYS A 68 4.65 1.01 1.12
N GLU A 69 3.89 1.52 2.11
CA GLU A 69 4.42 2.48 3.10
C GLU A 69 5.58 1.87 3.90
N LYS A 70 5.39 0.67 4.46
CA LYS A 70 6.45 -0.01 5.24
C LYS A 70 7.68 -0.34 4.40
N ARG A 71 7.47 -0.71 3.14
CA ARG A 71 8.55 -0.91 2.17
C ARG A 71 9.31 0.39 1.95
N ASP A 72 8.61 1.49 1.67
CA ASP A 72 9.23 2.79 1.36
C ASP A 72 9.92 3.40 2.58
N GLU A 73 9.40 3.20 3.79
CA GLU A 73 10.06 3.57 5.05
C GLU A 73 11.45 2.92 5.20
N LYS A 74 11.59 1.66 4.77
CA LYS A 74 12.87 0.94 4.79
C LYS A 74 13.77 1.28 3.60
N LEU A 75 13.21 1.42 2.40
CA LEU A 75 13.96 1.69 1.18
C LEU A 75 14.53 3.11 1.13
N ARG A 76 13.77 4.10 1.60
CA ARG A 76 14.16 5.52 1.51
C ARG A 76 15.55 5.82 2.09
N PRO A 77 15.92 5.43 3.32
CA PRO A 77 17.25 5.71 3.85
C PRO A 77 18.38 5.08 3.01
N ILE A 78 18.18 3.85 2.51
CA ILE A 78 19.15 3.16 1.64
C ILE A 78 19.29 3.92 0.31
N MET A 79 18.18 4.33 -0.30
CA MET A 79 18.20 5.09 -1.55
C MET A 79 18.89 6.45 -1.42
N VAL A 80 18.76 7.09 -0.25
CA VAL A 80 19.46 8.34 0.08
C VAL A 80 20.96 8.08 0.22
N GLU A 81 21.35 7.05 0.96
CA GLU A 81 22.75 6.67 1.18
C GLU A 81 23.48 6.37 -0.14
N HIS A 82 22.81 5.68 -1.06
CA HIS A 82 23.36 5.32 -2.37
C HIS A 82 23.12 6.39 -3.46
N GLY A 83 22.54 7.54 -3.11
CA GLY A 83 22.38 8.68 -4.03
C GLY A 83 21.38 8.49 -5.17
N VAL A 84 20.43 7.55 -5.05
CA VAL A 84 19.43 7.24 -6.09
C VAL A 84 18.02 7.72 -5.76
N ILE A 85 17.80 8.31 -4.58
CA ILE A 85 16.46 8.69 -4.11
C ILE A 85 15.69 9.56 -5.11
N GLU A 86 16.33 10.48 -5.81
CA GLU A 86 15.66 11.37 -6.77
C GLU A 86 15.04 10.59 -7.94
N HIS A 87 15.65 9.48 -8.36
CA HIS A 87 15.07 8.62 -9.38
C HIS A 87 13.79 7.95 -8.88
N PHE A 88 13.82 7.44 -7.64
CA PHE A 88 12.66 6.77 -7.04
C PHE A 88 11.55 7.73 -6.58
N ASP A 89 11.87 8.99 -6.26
CA ASP A 89 10.86 10.02 -5.93
C ASP A 89 10.09 10.48 -7.20
N SER A 90 10.63 10.26 -8.40
CA SER A 90 9.97 10.62 -9.67
C SER A 90 8.78 9.72 -10.04
N THR A 91 8.70 8.51 -9.47
CA THR A 91 7.66 7.52 -9.79
C THR A 91 7.34 6.63 -8.60
N MET A 92 6.08 6.21 -8.48
CA MET A 92 5.67 5.20 -7.47
C MET A 92 5.86 3.75 -7.96
N GLN A 93 6.41 3.57 -9.16
CA GLN A 93 6.66 2.26 -9.78
C GLN A 93 8.03 1.69 -9.36
N TRP A 94 8.31 0.47 -9.84
CA TRP A 94 9.61 -0.21 -9.71
C TRP A 94 10.04 -0.57 -8.29
N ARG A 95 9.06 -0.88 -7.43
CA ARG A 95 9.30 -1.24 -6.04
C ARG A 95 8.41 -2.41 -5.59
N ASP A 96 7.84 -3.19 -6.51
CA ASP A 96 6.90 -4.25 -6.13
C ASP A 96 7.58 -5.59 -5.82
N GLU A 97 8.85 -5.73 -6.18
CA GLU A 97 9.78 -6.77 -5.75
C GLU A 97 11.24 -6.27 -5.78
N LEU A 98 12.18 -7.08 -5.27
CA LEU A 98 13.61 -6.73 -5.27
C LEU A 98 14.17 -6.51 -6.69
N ASP A 99 13.76 -7.34 -7.65
CA ASP A 99 14.24 -7.25 -9.03
C ASP A 99 13.83 -5.92 -9.68
N ASP A 100 12.65 -5.39 -9.35
CA ASP A 100 12.24 -4.07 -9.82
C ASP A 100 13.18 -2.97 -9.35
N VAL A 101 13.58 -3.01 -8.06
CA VAL A 101 14.51 -2.06 -7.46
C VAL A 101 15.88 -2.17 -8.14
N ALA A 102 16.33 -3.40 -8.41
CA ALA A 102 17.60 -3.65 -9.12
C ALA A 102 17.59 -3.08 -10.54
N VAL A 103 16.52 -3.33 -11.31
CA VAL A 103 16.38 -2.81 -12.67
C VAL A 103 16.39 -1.28 -12.66
N PHE A 104 15.59 -0.67 -11.79
CA PHE A 104 15.43 0.78 -11.80
C PHE A 104 16.65 1.52 -11.27
N ALA A 105 17.26 1.05 -10.17
CA ALA A 105 18.54 1.56 -9.71
C ALA A 105 19.65 1.35 -10.75
N GLY A 106 19.57 0.26 -11.53
CA GLY A 106 20.47 -0.05 -12.63
C GLY A 106 20.49 0.99 -13.75
N PHE A 107 19.47 1.86 -13.87
CA PHE A 107 19.55 2.97 -14.82
C PHE A 107 20.56 4.06 -14.40
N THR A 108 20.92 4.11 -13.12
CA THR A 108 21.82 5.12 -12.55
C THR A 108 23.13 4.52 -12.04
N LEU A 109 23.04 3.37 -11.35
CA LEU A 109 24.16 2.67 -10.74
C LEU A 109 24.56 1.45 -11.57
N GLN A 110 25.85 1.14 -11.58
CA GLN A 110 26.42 0.00 -12.29
C GLN A 110 27.55 -0.62 -11.49
N GLY A 111 27.85 -1.90 -11.73
CA GLY A 111 28.93 -2.63 -11.07
C GLY A 111 28.82 -2.62 -9.55
N GLU A 112 29.95 -2.40 -8.87
CA GLU A 112 30.07 -2.45 -7.40
C GLU A 112 29.07 -1.52 -6.68
N ALA A 113 28.74 -0.38 -7.26
CA ALA A 113 27.78 0.56 -6.64
C ALA A 113 26.35 -0.02 -6.61
N LEU A 114 25.94 -0.71 -7.67
CA LEU A 114 24.63 -1.38 -7.70
C LEU A 114 24.62 -2.61 -6.76
N GLU A 115 25.72 -3.35 -6.71
CA GLU A 115 25.85 -4.51 -5.82
C GLU A 115 25.80 -4.11 -4.33
N ALA A 116 26.42 -2.99 -3.98
CA ALA A 116 26.35 -2.43 -2.62
C ALA A 116 24.91 -2.07 -2.24
N LEU A 117 24.19 -1.34 -3.09
CA LEU A 117 22.77 -1.03 -2.87
C LEU A 117 21.93 -2.29 -2.66
N LEU A 118 22.08 -3.28 -3.53
CA LEU A 118 21.28 -4.51 -3.45
C LEU A 118 21.60 -5.35 -2.22
N THR A 119 22.82 -5.25 -1.70
CA THR A 119 23.22 -5.90 -0.45
C THR A 119 22.46 -5.27 0.74
N ASP A 120 22.41 -3.94 0.81
CA ASP A 120 21.72 -3.24 1.89
C ASP A 120 20.21 -3.43 1.81
N VAL A 121 19.63 -3.41 0.60
CA VAL A 121 18.20 -3.70 0.39
C VAL A 121 17.84 -5.11 0.87
N LYS A 122 18.69 -6.12 0.57
CA LYS A 122 18.48 -7.49 1.05
C LYS A 122 18.61 -7.57 2.58
N ALA A 123 19.57 -6.87 3.17
CA ALA A 123 19.79 -6.84 4.60
C ALA A 123 18.62 -6.18 5.38
N ALA A 124 17.88 -5.29 4.74
CA ALA A 124 16.75 -4.58 5.36
C ALA A 124 15.48 -5.42 5.57
N ASP A 125 15.45 -6.68 5.09
CA ASP A 125 14.33 -7.62 5.25
C ASP A 125 12.98 -6.98 4.87
N ILE A 126 12.92 -6.47 3.65
CA ILE A 126 11.77 -5.73 3.13
C ILE A 126 10.71 -6.71 2.61
N THR A 127 9.49 -6.59 3.14
CA THR A 127 8.32 -7.28 2.56
C THR A 127 7.79 -6.47 1.39
N TYR A 128 7.73 -7.09 0.22
CA TYR A 128 7.22 -6.45 -1.00
C TYR A 128 5.76 -6.85 -1.29
N PRO A 129 4.96 -5.97 -1.93
CA PRO A 129 3.57 -6.27 -2.26
C PRO A 129 3.40 -7.56 -3.06
N LYS A 130 4.22 -7.77 -4.10
CA LYS A 130 4.13 -8.96 -4.96
C LYS A 130 4.45 -10.25 -4.19
N THR A 131 5.47 -10.22 -3.34
CA THR A 131 5.83 -11.36 -2.48
C THR A 131 4.78 -11.66 -1.40
N ALA A 132 4.07 -10.63 -0.94
CA ALA A 132 2.99 -10.77 0.04
C ALA A 132 1.65 -11.22 -0.59
N GLY A 133 1.62 -11.49 -1.90
CA GLY A 133 0.38 -11.80 -2.63
C GLY A 133 -0.60 -10.63 -2.69
N LEU A 134 -0.11 -9.41 -2.46
CA LEU A 134 -0.91 -8.19 -2.51
C LEU A 134 -0.81 -7.61 -3.91
N LYS A 135 -1.94 -7.65 -4.62
CA LYS A 135 -2.10 -7.00 -5.92
C LYS A 135 -3.32 -6.10 -5.87
N TYR A 136 -3.12 -4.86 -6.29
CA TYR A 136 -4.19 -3.92 -6.52
C TYR A 136 -4.02 -3.38 -7.95
N LEU A 137 -5.07 -3.52 -8.76
CA LEU A 137 -5.10 -3.15 -10.17
C LEU A 137 -5.87 -1.84 -10.33
#